data_AF-A0A922Z486-F1
#
_entry.id   AF-A0A922Z486-F1
#
_cell.length_a   1.000
_cell.length_b   1.000
_cell.length_c   1.000
_cell.angle_alpha   90.00
_cell.angle_beta   90.00
_cell.angle_gamma   90.00
#
_symmetry.space_group_name_H-M   'P 1'
#
loop_
_entity.id
_entity.type
_entity.pdbx_description
1 polymer ?
#
loop_
_entity_poly.entity_id
_entity_poly.type
_entity_poly.pdbx_seq_one_letter_code
_entity_poly.pdbx_strand_id
1 'polypeptide(L)'
;MGTILAWRRTGACFVRNKRARLCRRDGLAVICRTEGDCRLPARDAAADALSAEPDRVWFRFMRLHQRMLGQMTGRIRALGLSIPQFDLLSTLTEREGISQNELAERLYVTKGNVSGLVDRLVQAGLVERRAIAGDRRSYAMHLTPEGRRLAEAGIKAQRDFVAQTLGKLPEQDLAELDRLVLAWRDLARAADEG
;
A
#
# COMPACT_ATOMS: atom_id res chain seq x y z
N MET A 1 -28.66 -31.32 -48.30
CA MET A 1 -29.69 -30.79 -47.38
C MET A 1 -29.43 -31.32 -45.98
N GLY A 2 -28.65 -30.60 -45.17
CA GLY A 2 -28.33 -30.93 -43.78
C GLY A 2 -28.52 -29.69 -42.92
N THR A 3 -29.38 -29.81 -41.92
CA THR A 3 -30.07 -28.75 -41.20
C THR A 3 -29.12 -27.81 -40.43
N ILE A 4 -29.13 -26.53 -40.78
CA ILE A 4 -28.55 -25.43 -39.99
C ILE A 4 -29.45 -25.24 -38.77
N LEU A 5 -28.98 -25.64 -37.58
CA LEU A 5 -29.66 -25.38 -36.32
C LEU A 5 -29.51 -23.90 -35.95
N ALA A 6 -30.64 -23.21 -35.88
CA ALA A 6 -30.77 -21.79 -35.64
C ALA A 6 -30.30 -21.38 -34.23
N TRP A 7 -29.43 -20.37 -34.19
CA TRP A 7 -29.00 -19.69 -32.98
C TRP A 7 -30.12 -18.74 -32.52
N ARG A 8 -30.64 -18.89 -31.29
CA ARG A 8 -31.49 -17.87 -30.66
C ARG A 8 -30.67 -17.03 -29.69
N ARG A 9 -30.70 -15.70 -29.88
CA ARG A 9 -30.00 -14.71 -29.08
C ARG A 9 -30.93 -14.19 -28.00
N THR A 10 -30.71 -14.59 -26.76
CA THR A 10 -31.33 -13.99 -25.56
C THR A 10 -30.26 -13.98 -24.46
N GLY A 11 -29.59 -12.83 -24.27
CA GLY A 11 -28.58 -12.66 -23.23
C GLY A 11 -27.27 -13.43 -23.47
N ALA A 12 -26.18 -12.99 -22.83
CA ALA A 12 -24.79 -13.38 -23.10
C ALA A 12 -24.37 -14.78 -22.61
N CYS A 13 -25.14 -15.85 -22.91
CA CYS A 13 -24.82 -17.22 -22.53
C CYS A 13 -24.69 -18.13 -23.77
N PHE A 14 -23.53 -18.75 -23.96
CA PHE A 14 -23.29 -19.80 -24.96
C PHE A 14 -23.40 -21.18 -24.28
N VAL A 15 -24.13 -22.13 -24.88
CA VAL A 15 -24.35 -23.48 -24.32
C VAL A 15 -23.82 -24.55 -25.28
N ARG A 16 -22.91 -25.41 -24.81
CA ARG A 16 -22.56 -26.68 -25.46
C ARG A 16 -22.49 -27.79 -24.38
N ASN A 17 -23.62 -28.49 -24.22
CA ASN A 17 -23.82 -29.73 -23.46
C ASN A 17 -24.06 -29.64 -21.92
N LYS A 18 -24.87 -30.58 -21.39
CA LYS A 18 -25.65 -30.54 -20.13
C LYS A 18 -24.89 -30.59 -18.77
N ARG A 19 -23.68 -30.02 -18.62
CA ARG A 19 -23.01 -29.91 -17.30
C ARG A 19 -22.32 -28.55 -17.15
N ALA A 20 -22.66 -27.84 -16.07
CA ALA A 20 -22.18 -26.52 -15.60
C ALA A 20 -22.06 -25.41 -16.66
N ARG A 21 -22.90 -24.36 -16.55
CA ARG A 21 -22.91 -23.24 -17.51
C ARG A 21 -21.86 -22.20 -17.07
N LEU A 22 -20.84 -21.97 -17.89
CA LEU A 22 -20.07 -20.73 -17.82
C LEU A 22 -20.81 -19.65 -18.61
N CYS A 23 -21.25 -18.59 -17.95
CA CYS A 23 -21.76 -17.38 -18.62
C CYS A 23 -20.84 -16.19 -18.33
N ARG A 24 -20.76 -15.25 -19.28
CA ARG A 24 -20.06 -13.98 -19.05
C ARG A 24 -21.07 -12.89 -18.78
N ARG A 25 -20.97 -12.26 -17.60
CA ARG A 25 -21.75 -11.08 -17.21
C ARG A 25 -20.76 -9.97 -16.90
N ASP A 26 -20.91 -8.82 -17.55
CA ASP A 26 -20.05 -7.63 -17.35
C ASP A 26 -18.54 -7.93 -17.44
N GLY A 27 -18.14 -8.82 -18.36
CA GLY A 27 -16.75 -9.22 -18.58
C GLY A 27 -16.18 -10.29 -17.64
N LEU A 28 -16.93 -10.70 -16.61
CA LEU A 28 -16.53 -11.70 -15.62
C LEU A 28 -17.16 -13.07 -15.91
N ALA A 29 -16.41 -14.15 -15.65
CA ALA A 29 -16.91 -15.52 -15.76
C ALA A 29 -17.76 -15.88 -14.53
N VAL A 30 -18.99 -16.34 -14.77
CA VAL A 30 -20.00 -16.66 -13.76
C VAL A 30 -20.46 -18.10 -13.96
N ILE A 31 -20.67 -18.84 -12.87
CA ILE A 31 -21.22 -20.20 -12.93
C ILE A 31 -22.74 -20.10 -12.73
N CYS A 32 -23.51 -20.58 -13.71
CA CYS A 32 -24.97 -20.63 -13.63
C CYS A 32 -25.46 -22.08 -13.57
N ARG A 33 -26.24 -22.43 -12.55
CA ARG A 33 -26.88 -23.76 -12.42
C ARG A 33 -28.26 -23.77 -13.08
N THR A 34 -29.07 -22.73 -12.91
CA THR A 34 -30.38 -22.50 -13.55
C THR A 34 -30.51 -21.06 -14.08
N GLU A 35 -31.53 -20.77 -14.87
CA GLU A 35 -31.86 -19.38 -15.26
C GLU A 35 -32.18 -18.56 -14.01
N GLY A 36 -31.46 -17.46 -13.80
CA GLY A 36 -31.62 -16.57 -12.64
C GLY A 36 -30.69 -16.86 -11.45
N ASP A 37 -30.10 -18.05 -11.33
CA ASP A 37 -29.11 -18.40 -10.29
C ASP A 37 -27.69 -18.39 -10.87
N CYS A 38 -27.23 -17.19 -11.20
CA CYS A 38 -25.88 -16.91 -11.67
C CYS A 38 -25.08 -16.27 -10.53
N ARG A 39 -24.17 -17.05 -9.93
CA ARG A 39 -23.27 -16.57 -8.87
C ARG A 39 -21.85 -16.52 -9.40
N LEU A 40 -21.08 -15.52 -8.97
CA LEU A 40 -19.63 -15.61 -9.10
C LEU A 40 -19.20 -16.95 -8.50
N PRO A 41 -18.25 -17.68 -9.10
CA PRO A 41 -17.73 -18.89 -8.48
C PRO A 41 -17.37 -18.54 -7.04
N ALA A 42 -18.09 -19.17 -6.08
CA ALA A 42 -17.69 -19.08 -4.69
C ALA A 42 -16.24 -19.54 -4.66
N ARG A 43 -15.34 -18.73 -4.08
CA ARG A 43 -13.96 -19.17 -3.82
C ARG A 43 -14.07 -20.55 -3.18
N ASP A 44 -13.38 -21.53 -3.75
CA ASP A 44 -13.46 -22.91 -3.29
C ASP A 44 -13.04 -22.97 -1.82
N ALA A 45 -14.00 -23.22 -0.93
CA ALA A 45 -13.76 -23.40 0.51
C ALA A 45 -12.80 -24.58 0.81
N ALA A 46 -12.61 -25.50 -0.16
CA ALA A 46 -11.60 -26.55 -0.09
C ALA A 46 -10.16 -26.03 -0.27
N ALA A 47 -9.97 -24.89 -0.95
CA ALA A 47 -8.69 -24.19 -1.03
C ALA A 47 -8.42 -23.29 0.19
N ASP A 48 -9.47 -22.93 0.93
CA ASP A 48 -9.40 -22.19 2.21
C ASP A 48 -8.96 -23.09 3.37
N ALA A 49 -9.09 -24.42 3.24
CA ALA A 49 -8.61 -25.40 4.21
C ALA A 49 -7.12 -25.80 4.04
N LEU A 50 -6.45 -25.42 2.94
CA LEU A 50 -4.99 -25.37 2.87
C LEU A 50 -4.51 -24.11 3.59
N SER A 51 -4.44 -24.26 4.91
CA SER A 51 -3.93 -23.40 5.97
C SER A 51 -3.21 -22.11 5.57
N ALA A 52 -3.45 -21.07 6.35
CA ALA A 52 -2.67 -19.84 6.38
C ALA A 52 -1.22 -20.11 6.82
N GLU A 53 -0.45 -20.85 6.02
CA GLU A 53 0.98 -21.08 6.22
C GLU A 53 1.70 -19.73 6.30
N PRO A 54 2.49 -19.45 7.35
CA PRO A 54 3.15 -18.17 7.55
C PRO A 54 3.92 -17.70 6.32
N ASP A 55 4.64 -18.59 5.64
CA ASP A 55 5.41 -18.29 4.43
C ASP A 55 4.53 -17.81 3.28
N ARG A 56 3.34 -18.41 3.11
CA ARG A 56 2.40 -18.01 2.05
C ARG A 56 1.85 -16.61 2.29
N VAL A 57 1.52 -16.30 3.54
CA VAL A 57 1.08 -14.96 3.95
C VAL A 57 2.21 -13.96 3.77
N TRP A 58 3.42 -14.31 4.21
CA TRP A 58 4.64 -13.51 4.02
C TRP A 58 4.87 -13.18 2.54
N PHE A 59 4.89 -14.16 1.64
CA PHE A 59 5.12 -13.90 0.22
C PHE A 59 4.02 -13.05 -0.42
N ARG A 60 2.75 -13.22 -0.02
CA ARG A 60 1.64 -12.38 -0.49
C ARG A 60 1.82 -10.93 -0.02
N PHE A 61 2.16 -10.74 1.25
CA PHE A 61 2.41 -9.43 1.81
C PHE A 61 3.62 -8.75 1.14
N MET A 62 4.75 -9.45 0.98
CA MET A 62 5.95 -8.91 0.33
C MET A 62 5.68 -8.47 -1.12
N ARG A 63 4.95 -9.29 -1.90
CA ARG A 63 4.59 -8.94 -3.29
C ARG A 63 3.62 -7.75 -3.34
N LEU A 64 2.65 -7.70 -2.42
CA LEU A 64 1.75 -6.56 -2.29
C LEU A 64 2.54 -5.30 -1.94
N HIS A 65 3.40 -5.36 -0.92
CA HIS A 65 4.26 -4.27 -0.50
C HIS A 65 5.12 -3.75 -1.67
N GLN A 66 5.81 -4.62 -2.40
CA GLN A 66 6.61 -4.23 -3.58
C GLN A 66 5.77 -3.52 -4.64
N ARG A 67 4.58 -4.05 -4.95
CA ARG A 67 3.65 -3.42 -5.91
C ARG A 67 3.19 -2.05 -5.42
N MET A 68 2.82 -1.92 -4.15
CA MET A 68 2.36 -0.66 -3.56
C MET A 68 3.49 0.37 -3.51
N LEU A 69 4.69 -0.05 -3.10
CA LEU A 69 5.87 0.80 -3.07
C LEU A 69 6.25 1.30 -4.47
N GLY A 70 6.18 0.45 -5.51
CA GLY A 70 6.42 0.89 -6.88
C GLY A 70 5.41 1.93 -7.37
N GLN A 71 4.13 1.73 -7.05
CA GLN A 71 3.06 2.71 -7.35
C GLN A 71 3.27 4.04 -6.61
N MET A 72 3.66 3.98 -5.34
CA MET A 72 3.96 5.18 -4.55
C MET A 72 5.23 5.87 -5.08
N THR A 73 6.25 5.11 -5.45
CA THR A 73 7.51 5.63 -5.99
C THR A 73 7.27 6.45 -7.25
N GLY A 74 6.43 5.99 -8.17
CA GLY A 74 6.06 6.77 -9.35
C GLY A 74 5.40 8.11 -9.02
N ARG A 75 4.49 8.11 -8.03
CA ARG A 75 3.75 9.32 -7.59
C ARG A 75 4.68 10.33 -6.91
N ILE A 76 5.53 9.86 -6.00
CA ILE A 76 6.50 10.71 -5.28
C ILE A 76 7.59 11.23 -6.22
N ARG A 77 8.05 10.41 -7.18
CA ARG A 77 9.01 10.84 -8.19
C ARG A 77 8.48 11.97 -9.08
N ALA A 78 7.17 11.99 -9.36
CA ALA A 78 6.54 13.09 -10.10
C ALA A 78 6.62 14.44 -9.36
N LEU A 79 6.83 14.42 -8.03
CA LEU A 79 7.06 15.60 -7.21
C LEU A 79 8.55 15.96 -7.08
N GLY A 80 9.44 15.27 -7.78
CA GLY A 80 10.89 15.47 -7.69
C GLY A 80 11.53 14.85 -6.43
N LEU A 81 10.81 14.00 -5.71
CA LEU A 81 11.28 13.36 -4.48
C LEU A 81 11.54 11.87 -4.67
N SER A 82 12.38 11.30 -3.81
CA SER A 82 12.46 9.85 -3.56
C SER A 82 11.57 9.45 -2.37
N ILE A 83 11.25 8.16 -2.23
CA ILE A 83 10.45 7.67 -1.09
C ILE A 83 11.09 8.05 0.26
N PRO A 84 12.40 7.87 0.50
CA PRO A 84 13.00 8.27 1.77
C PRO A 84 12.95 9.78 2.02
N GLN A 85 13.12 10.59 0.97
CA GLN A 85 13.00 12.05 1.09
C GLN A 85 11.58 12.45 1.47
N PHE A 86 10.58 11.87 0.81
CA PHE A 86 9.18 12.08 1.17
C PHE A 86 8.90 11.67 2.61
N ASP A 87 9.33 10.48 3.02
CA ASP A 87 9.13 9.95 4.37
C ASP A 87 9.71 10.86 5.46
N LEU A 88 10.91 11.41 5.23
CA LEU A 88 11.52 12.40 6.10
C LEU A 88 10.70 13.69 6.18
N LEU A 89 10.32 14.24 5.03
CA LEU A 89 9.55 15.47 4.98
C LEU A 89 8.18 15.31 5.63
N SER A 90 7.46 14.20 5.38
CA SER A 90 6.17 13.92 6.01
C SER A 90 6.31 13.75 7.51
N THR A 91 7.37 13.07 7.99
CA THR A 91 7.64 12.94 9.44
C THR A 91 7.83 14.31 10.10
N LEU A 92 8.53 15.24 9.45
CA LEU A 92 8.69 16.60 9.97
C LEU A 92 7.39 17.41 9.95
N THR A 93 6.40 17.07 9.13
CA THR A 93 5.07 17.73 9.21
C THR A 93 4.33 17.39 10.50
N GLU A 94 4.58 16.21 11.07
CA GLU A 94 3.98 15.77 12.34
C GLU A 94 4.72 16.41 13.54
N ARG A 95 6.05 16.50 13.46
CA ARG A 95 6.87 17.08 14.52
C ARG A 95 8.17 17.67 13.98
N GLU A 96 8.23 19.00 13.96
CA GLU A 96 9.47 19.74 13.74
C GLU A 96 10.26 19.96 15.04
N GLY A 97 11.47 20.50 14.93
CA GLY A 97 12.27 20.88 16.10
C GLY A 97 12.99 19.70 16.74
N ILE A 98 12.98 18.55 16.09
CA ILE A 98 13.57 17.30 16.59
C ILE A 98 15.01 17.16 16.12
N SER A 99 15.82 16.46 16.92
CA SER A 99 17.21 16.17 16.54
C SER A 99 17.27 15.16 15.39
N GLN A 100 18.41 15.10 14.69
CA GLN A 100 18.63 14.10 13.65
C GLN A 100 18.58 12.65 14.20
N ASN A 101 19.00 12.44 15.45
CA ASN A 101 18.91 11.13 16.10
C ASN A 101 17.45 10.73 16.33
N GLU A 102 16.65 11.65 16.84
CA GLU A 102 15.23 11.43 17.09
C GLU A 102 14.45 11.23 15.77
N LEU A 103 14.85 11.94 14.71
CA LEU A 103 14.32 11.74 13.36
C LEU A 103 14.68 10.33 12.84
N ALA A 104 15.89 9.86 13.08
CA ALA A 104 16.31 8.52 12.68
C ALA A 104 15.64 7.40 13.46
N GLU A 105 15.16 7.66 14.67
CA GLU A 105 14.36 6.70 15.45
C GLU A 105 12.92 6.62 14.94
N ARG A 106 12.40 7.72 14.37
CA ARG A 106 11.04 7.77 13.79
C ARG A 106 10.95 7.19 12.40
N LEU A 107 11.94 7.48 11.57
CA LEU A 107 12.08 6.86 10.27
C LEU A 107 12.54 5.43 10.53
N TYR A 108 11.76 4.41 10.17
CA TYR A 108 12.12 2.99 10.32
C TYR A 108 13.27 2.58 9.37
N VAL A 109 14.34 3.37 9.32
CA VAL A 109 15.52 3.24 8.47
C VAL A 109 16.78 3.32 9.35
N THR A 110 17.85 2.65 8.94
CA THR A 110 19.09 2.62 9.73
C THR A 110 19.73 4.01 9.88
N LYS A 111 20.30 4.29 11.07
CA LYS A 111 20.90 5.59 11.47
C LYS A 111 21.90 6.17 10.44
N GLY A 112 22.68 5.32 9.76
CA GLY A 112 23.66 5.74 8.75
C GLY A 112 23.05 6.36 7.48
N ASN A 113 21.80 6.05 7.15
CA ASN A 113 21.12 6.57 5.95
C ASN A 113 20.53 7.97 6.18
N VAL A 114 20.22 8.32 7.44
CA VAL A 114 19.47 9.54 7.76
C VAL A 114 20.33 10.80 7.64
N SER A 115 21.60 10.77 8.05
CA SER A 115 22.48 11.95 7.94
C SER A 115 22.64 12.43 6.49
N GLY A 116 23.01 11.51 5.59
CA GLY A 116 23.17 11.83 4.18
C GLY A 116 21.84 12.19 3.50
N LEU A 117 20.71 11.72 4.02
CA LEU A 117 19.38 12.12 3.55
C LEU A 117 19.03 13.55 3.97
N VAL A 118 19.27 13.91 5.24
CA VAL A 118 19.10 15.27 5.75
C VAL A 118 19.99 16.24 4.98
N ASP A 119 21.27 15.91 4.79
CA ASP A 119 22.21 16.79 4.05
C ASP A 119 21.70 17.10 2.64
N ARG A 120 21.21 16.09 1.91
CA ARG A 120 20.63 16.28 0.58
C ARG A 120 19.39 17.16 0.60
N LEU A 121 18.55 17.05 1.62
CA LEU A 121 17.34 17.87 1.76
C LEU A 121 17.65 19.31 2.17
N VAL A 122 18.70 19.53 2.97
CA VAL A 122 19.22 20.86 3.29
C VAL A 122 19.83 21.51 2.05
N GLN A 123 20.65 20.77 1.29
CA GLN A 123 21.20 21.25 0.01
C GLN A 123 20.11 21.57 -1.02
N ALA A 124 19.02 20.81 -1.03
CA ALA A 124 17.86 21.06 -1.88
C ALA A 124 16.96 22.21 -1.38
N GLY A 125 17.27 22.83 -0.23
CA GLY A 125 16.47 23.91 0.34
C GLY A 125 15.10 23.49 0.88
N LEU A 126 14.92 22.20 1.20
CA LEU A 126 13.67 21.62 1.69
C LEU A 126 13.63 21.49 3.21
N VAL A 127 14.79 21.36 3.83
CA VAL A 127 14.97 21.30 5.29
C VAL A 127 16.01 22.33 5.71
N GLU A 128 15.87 22.88 6.90
CA GLU A 128 16.89 23.72 7.51
C GLU A 128 17.28 23.22 8.90
N ARG A 129 18.52 23.51 9.28
CA ARG A 129 19.08 23.19 10.59
C ARG A 129 19.04 24.44 11.46
N ARG A 130 18.33 24.37 12.58
CA ARG A 130 18.32 25.44 13.59
C ARG A 130 19.11 24.98 14.82
N ALA A 131 20.00 25.83 15.33
CA ALA A 131 20.76 25.50 16.52
C ALA A 131 19.83 25.35 17.74
N ILE A 132 20.06 24.34 18.57
CA ILE A 132 19.32 24.17 19.82
C ILE A 132 19.91 25.10 20.87
N ALA A 133 19.07 25.92 21.52
CA ALA A 133 19.51 26.80 22.58
C ALA A 133 20.10 25.97 23.74
N GLY A 134 21.35 26.26 24.13
CA GLY A 134 22.07 25.54 25.19
C GLY A 134 22.92 24.36 24.70
N ASP A 135 22.77 23.90 23.45
CA ASP A 135 23.61 22.85 22.86
C ASP A 135 24.04 23.21 21.43
N ARG A 136 25.20 23.87 21.32
CA ARG A 136 25.77 24.32 20.04
C ARG A 136 26.19 23.18 19.11
N ARG A 137 26.23 21.93 19.59
CA ARG A 137 26.60 20.76 18.78
C ARG A 137 25.37 20.04 18.21
N SER A 138 24.17 20.42 18.65
CA SER A 138 22.92 19.80 18.23
C SER A 138 22.08 20.75 17.39
N TYR A 139 21.57 20.22 16.28
CA TYR A 139 20.66 20.94 15.39
C TYR A 139 19.28 20.29 15.41
N ALA A 140 18.27 21.14 15.44
CA ALA A 140 16.88 20.78 15.25
C ALA A 140 16.50 20.92 13.77
N MET A 141 15.80 19.92 13.23
CA MET A 141 15.37 19.91 11.84
C MET A 141 14.02 20.60 11.68
N HIS A 142 13.92 21.47 10.68
CA HIS A 142 12.69 22.19 10.33
C HIS A 142 12.44 22.14 8.83
N LEU A 143 11.16 22.15 8.43
CA LEU A 143 10.83 22.30 7.02
C LEU A 143 11.00 23.76 6.61
N THR A 144 11.52 23.97 5.41
CA THR A 144 11.35 25.26 4.74
C THR A 144 9.92 25.37 4.19
N PRO A 145 9.45 26.55 3.76
CA PRO A 145 8.16 26.68 3.10
C PRO A 145 8.00 25.76 1.88
N GLU A 146 9.05 25.59 1.08
CA GLU A 146 9.05 24.69 -0.07
C GLU A 146 9.06 23.21 0.35
N GLY A 147 9.85 22.85 1.38
CA GLY A 147 9.83 21.50 1.96
C GLY A 147 8.45 21.10 2.46
N ARG A 148 7.76 22.02 3.15
CA ARG A 148 6.39 21.84 3.62
C ARG A 148 5.41 21.65 2.46
N ARG A 149 5.49 22.49 1.42
CA ARG A 149 4.64 22.39 0.23
C ARG A 149 4.78 21.02 -0.45
N LEU A 150 6.01 20.54 -0.63
CA LEU A 150 6.26 19.22 -1.23
C LEU A 150 5.82 18.07 -0.32
N ALA A 151 6.01 18.19 1.00
CA ALA A 151 5.52 17.22 1.96
C ALA A 151 4.00 17.07 1.87
N GLU A 152 3.26 18.18 1.89
CA GLU A 152 1.80 18.20 1.80
C GLU A 152 1.31 17.63 0.45
N ALA A 153 1.98 17.95 -0.65
CA ALA A 153 1.67 17.36 -1.96
C ALA A 153 1.88 15.83 -1.96
N GLY A 154 2.97 15.36 -1.35
CA GLY A 154 3.25 13.92 -1.21
C GLY A 154 2.23 13.21 -0.32
N ILE A 155 1.88 13.81 0.82
CA ILE A 155 0.85 13.30 1.76
C ILE A 155 -0.48 13.21 1.03
N LYS A 156 -0.85 14.22 0.24
CA LYS A 156 -2.07 14.17 -0.58
C LYS A 156 -2.02 13.01 -1.58
N ALA A 157 -0.93 12.86 -2.32
CA ALA A 157 -0.78 11.76 -3.28
C ALA A 157 -0.86 10.38 -2.61
N GLN A 158 -0.31 10.24 -1.41
CA GLN A 158 -0.39 9.03 -0.60
C GLN A 158 -1.83 8.77 -0.15
N ARG A 159 -2.52 9.78 0.41
CA ARG A 159 -3.92 9.68 0.83
C ARG A 159 -4.83 9.28 -0.33
N ASP A 160 -4.68 9.90 -1.49
CA ASP A 160 -5.46 9.58 -2.68
C ASP A 160 -5.23 8.12 -3.12
N PHE A 161 -3.98 7.64 -3.06
CA PHE A 161 -3.65 6.25 -3.39
C PHE A 161 -4.21 5.26 -2.37
N VAL A 162 -4.10 5.56 -1.07
CA VAL A 162 -4.66 4.75 0.01
C VAL A 162 -6.19 4.66 -0.13
N ALA A 163 -6.88 5.77 -0.40
CA ALA A 163 -8.34 5.80 -0.58
C ALA A 163 -8.82 4.96 -1.79
N GLN A 164 -8.00 4.83 -2.84
CA GLN A 164 -8.32 4.01 -4.02
C GLN A 164 -8.02 2.53 -3.82
N THR A 165 -7.23 2.17 -2.80
CA THR A 165 -6.77 0.80 -2.56
C THR A 165 -7.27 0.29 -1.22
N LEU A 166 -6.50 0.49 -0.15
CA LEU A 166 -6.81 0.03 1.20
C LEU A 166 -8.16 0.60 1.68
N GLY A 167 -8.45 1.86 1.40
CA GLY A 167 -9.71 2.53 1.78
C GLY A 167 -10.97 2.03 1.05
N LYS A 168 -10.86 1.03 0.16
CA LYS A 168 -12.01 0.34 -0.44
C LYS A 168 -12.47 -0.88 0.36
N LEU A 169 -11.70 -1.30 1.36
CA LEU A 169 -12.11 -2.37 2.26
C LEU A 169 -13.23 -1.92 3.19
N PRO A 170 -14.15 -2.83 3.59
CA PRO A 170 -15.08 -2.58 4.68
C PRO A 170 -14.35 -2.18 5.97
N GLU A 171 -15.00 -1.34 6.78
CA GLU A 171 -14.43 -0.85 8.05
C GLU A 171 -14.00 -1.98 8.99
N GLN A 172 -14.78 -3.07 9.04
CA GLN A 172 -14.48 -4.25 9.85
C GLN A 172 -13.19 -4.95 9.39
N ASP A 173 -12.99 -5.09 8.08
CA ASP A 173 -11.78 -5.71 7.52
C ASP A 173 -10.55 -4.82 7.76
N LEU A 174 -10.71 -3.49 7.71
CA LEU A 174 -9.65 -2.54 8.04
C LEU A 174 -9.22 -2.62 9.49
N ALA A 175 -10.19 -2.66 10.42
CA ALA A 175 -9.91 -2.78 11.84
C ALA A 175 -9.18 -4.09 12.17
N GLU A 176 -9.60 -5.19 11.56
CA GLU A 176 -8.93 -6.49 11.76
C GLU A 176 -7.53 -6.51 11.14
N LEU A 177 -7.34 -5.94 9.94
CA LEU A 177 -6.03 -5.82 9.33
C LEU A 177 -5.07 -4.97 10.17
N ASP A 178 -5.53 -3.82 10.70
CA ASP A 178 -4.72 -2.96 11.57
C ASP A 178 -4.26 -3.72 12.82
N ARG A 179 -5.19 -4.41 13.49
CA ARG A 179 -4.88 -5.27 14.65
C ARG A 179 -3.81 -6.32 14.32
N LEU A 180 -3.90 -6.97 13.16
CA LEU A 180 -2.95 -7.99 12.72
C LEU A 180 -1.57 -7.40 12.37
N VAL A 181 -1.54 -6.24 11.71
CA VAL A 181 -0.29 -5.53 11.38
C VAL A 181 0.44 -5.10 12.65
N LEU A 182 -0.29 -4.57 13.65
CA LEU A 182 0.28 -4.20 14.94
C LEU A 182 0.86 -5.41 15.68
N ALA A 183 0.12 -6.50 15.77
CA ALA A 183 0.59 -7.74 16.38
C ALA A 183 1.86 -8.28 15.69
N TRP A 184 1.90 -8.25 14.35
CA TRP A 184 3.06 -8.70 13.59
C TRP A 184 4.27 -7.77 13.77
N ARG A 185 4.07 -6.44 13.79
CA ARG A 185 5.12 -5.45 14.08
C ARG A 185 5.78 -5.72 15.43
N ASP A 186 4.99 -5.99 16.46
CA ASP A 186 5.50 -6.18 17.82
C ASP A 186 6.33 -7.48 17.93
N LEU A 187 5.92 -8.55 17.23
CA LEU A 187 6.71 -9.77 17.09
C LEU A 187 8.03 -9.54 16.33
N ALA A 188 8.02 -8.74 15.26
CA ALA A 188 9.23 -8.42 14.51
C ALA A 188 10.25 -7.65 15.35
N ARG A 189 9.80 -6.66 16.14
CA ARG A 189 10.67 -5.91 17.07
C ARG A 189 11.30 -6.80 18.13
N ALA A 190 10.51 -7.70 18.73
CA ALA A 190 11.03 -8.63 19.73
C ALA A 190 12.11 -9.57 19.16
N ALA A 191 12.07 -9.88 17.85
CA ALA A 191 13.07 -10.71 17.19
C ALA A 191 14.38 -9.96 16.90
N ASP A 192 14.37 -8.64 16.76
CA ASP A 192 15.58 -7.83 16.53
C ASP A 192 16.37 -7.55 17.84
N GLU A 193 15.73 -7.72 19.00
CA GLU A 193 16.30 -7.47 20.33
C GLU A 193 16.96 -8.72 20.98
N GLY A 194 16.78 -9.90 20.38
CA GLY A 194 17.34 -11.18 20.84
C GLY A 194 18.48 -11.69 19.98
#